data_AF-A0A2X3EQ37-F1
#
_entry.id   AF-A0A2X3EQ37-F1
#
_cell.length_a   1.000
_cell.length_b   1.000
_cell.length_c   1.000
_cell.angle_alpha   90.00
_cell.angle_beta   90.00
_cell.angle_gamma   90.00
#
_symmetry.space_group_name_H-M   'P 1'
#
loop_
_entity.id
_entity.type
_entity.pdbx_description
1 polymer ?
#
loop_
_entity_poly.entity_id
_entity_poly.type
_entity_poly.pdbx_seq_one_letter_code
_entity_poly.pdbx_strand_id
1 'polypeptide(L)' 'MAEETGLEAHKTLFVDDSEAILDAAREFGIRYCLGITNPDSGLAEKQYLRHPGLNDYRRLIPSLTPKERR' A
#
# COMPACT_ATOMS: atom_id res chain seq x y z
N MET A 1 11.45 -11.34 18.72
CA MET A 1 11.30 -12.40 17.70
C MET A 1 10.05 -12.06 16.93
N ALA A 2 10.10 -11.87 15.61
CA ALA A 2 8.90 -11.60 14.83
C ALA A 2 8.00 -12.85 14.89
N GLU A 3 6.74 -12.67 15.27
CA GLU A 3 5.76 -13.76 15.27
C GLU A 3 5.47 -14.19 13.83
N GLU A 4 5.48 -15.49 13.55
CA GLU A 4 5.11 -16.02 12.23
C GLU A 4 3.61 -15.79 12.03
N THR A 5 3.27 -14.80 11.19
CA THR A 5 1.90 -14.45 10.83
C THR A 5 1.23 -15.49 9.93
N GLY A 6 1.95 -16.53 9.49
CA GLY A 6 1.49 -17.50 8.50
C GLY A 6 1.34 -16.93 7.08
N LEU A 7 1.84 -15.72 6.83
CA LEU A 7 1.72 -15.04 5.54
C LEU A 7 2.83 -15.49 4.58
N GLU A 8 2.44 -15.96 3.40
CA GLU A 8 3.38 -16.28 2.32
C GLU A 8 3.78 -15.00 1.57
N ALA A 9 5.04 -14.57 1.70
CA ALA A 9 5.53 -13.30 1.15
C ALA A 9 5.20 -13.09 -0.36
N HIS A 10 5.25 -14.15 -1.16
CA HIS A 10 4.95 -14.10 -2.58
C HIS A 10 3.45 -13.88 -2.93
N LYS A 11 2.56 -14.00 -1.95
CA LYS A 11 1.11 -13.71 -2.04
C LYS A 11 0.69 -12.52 -1.17
N THR A 12 1.63 -11.86 -0.51
CA THR A 12 1.36 -10.77 0.41
C THR A 12 1.42 -9.41 -0.29
N LEU A 13 0.49 -8.53 0.07
CA LEU A 13 0.53 -7.10 -0.22
C LEU A 13 0.94 -6.33 1.03
N PHE A 14 1.97 -5.51 0.91
CA PHE A 14 2.44 -4.60 1.94
C PHE A 14 2.15 -3.15 1.52
N VAL A 15 1.60 -2.36 2.45
CA VAL A 15 1.13 -0.99 2.20
C VAL A 15 1.68 -0.07 3.29
N ASP A 16 2.38 0.99 2.90
CA ASP A 16 3.02 1.95 3.82
C ASP A 16 3.22 3.31 3.12
N ASP A 17 3.51 4.38 3.87
CA ASP A 17 3.71 5.73 3.31
C ASP A 17 5.20 6.13 3.18
N SER A 18 6.12 5.23 3.55
CA SER A 18 7.57 5.43 3.48
C SER A 18 8.22 4.56 2.41
N GLU A 19 8.89 5.20 1.43
CA GLU A 19 9.56 4.49 0.34
C GLU A 19 10.67 3.54 0.84
N ALA A 20 11.38 3.92 1.91
CA ALA A 20 12.41 3.08 2.51
C ALA A 20 11.84 1.80 3.14
N ILE A 21 10.62 1.86 3.69
CA ILE A 21 9.95 0.69 4.25
C ILE A 21 9.43 -0.22 3.13
N LEU A 22 8.92 0.35 2.04
CA LEU A 22 8.55 -0.41 0.84
C LEU A 22 9.75 -1.11 0.21
N ASP A 23 10.92 -0.47 0.18
CA ASP A 23 12.17 -1.08 -0.28
C ASP A 23 12.53 -2.29 0.61
N ALA A 24 12.52 -2.12 1.93
CA ALA A 24 12.78 -3.22 2.88
C ALA A 24 11.78 -4.38 2.75
N ALA A 25 10.49 -4.10 2.54
CA ALA A 25 9.46 -5.11 2.31
C ALA A 25 9.72 -5.91 1.02
N ARG A 26 10.19 -5.24 -0.04
CA ARG A 26 10.56 -5.90 -1.30
C ARG A 26 11.82 -6.74 -1.15
N GLU A 27 12.81 -6.25 -0.42
CA GLU A 27 14.03 -7.01 -0.08
C GLU A 27 13.73 -8.24 0.77
N PHE A 28 12.75 -8.16 1.69
CA PHE A 28 12.25 -9.31 2.45
C PHE A 28 11.57 -10.36 1.56
N GLY A 29 11.16 -10.01 0.33
CA GLY A 29 10.54 -10.91 -0.62
C GLY A 29 9.02 -10.80 -0.70
N ILE A 30 8.42 -9.73 -0.14
CA ILE A 30 7.00 -9.44 -0.36
C ILE A 30 6.79 -9.04 -1.82
N ARG A 31 5.88 -9.75 -2.50
CA ARG A 31 5.68 -9.58 -3.94
C ARG A 31 5.05 -8.23 -4.31
N TYR A 32 4.08 -7.77 -3.52
CA TYR A 32 3.34 -6.55 -3.81
C TYR A 32 3.65 -5.49 -2.74
N CYS A 33 4.25 -4.38 -3.14
CA CYS A 33 4.53 -3.23 -2.28
C CYS A 33 3.83 -2.00 -2.88
N LEU A 34 3.09 -1.26 -2.05
CA LEU A 34 2.20 -0.20 -2.51
C LEU A 34 2.28 1.01 -1.58
N GLY A 35 2.67 2.15 -2.12
CA GLY A 35 2.81 3.40 -1.37
C GLY A 35 1.47 4.11 -1.18
N ILE A 36 1.29 4.75 -0.02
CA ILE A 36 0.18 5.69 0.21
C ILE A 36 0.66 7.10 -0.11
N THR A 37 0.29 7.64 -1.27
CA THR A 37 0.80 8.93 -1.77
C THR A 37 0.26 10.12 -1.00
N ASN A 38 -0.85 9.94 -0.28
CA ASN A 38 -1.43 10.97 0.57
C ASN A 38 -1.71 10.42 1.98
N PRO A 39 -0.70 10.37 2.86
CA PRO A 39 -0.87 9.89 4.23
C PRO A 39 -1.62 10.90 5.11
N ASP A 40 -1.68 12.18 4.71
CA ASP A 40 -2.36 13.22 5.48
C ASP A 40 -2.91 14.36 4.61
N SER A 41 -4.19 14.68 4.82
CA SER A 41 -5.08 15.49 3.97
C SER A 41 -4.69 16.98 3.75
N GLY A 42 -3.51 17.40 4.18
CA GLY A 42 -3.00 18.79 4.04
C GLY A 42 -1.67 18.93 3.31
N LEU A 43 -1.01 17.84 2.91
CA LEU A 43 0.30 17.88 2.25
C LEU A 43 0.21 17.51 0.76
N ALA A 44 1.18 17.99 -0.03
CA ALA A 44 1.28 17.64 -1.44
C ALA A 44 1.50 16.13 -1.62
N GLU A 45 0.91 15.55 -2.67
CA GLU A 45 1.05 14.12 -2.96
C GLU A 45 2.53 13.72 -3.04
N LYS A 46 2.92 12.70 -2.26
CA LYS A 46 4.22 12.08 -2.37
C LYS A 46 4.31 11.38 -3.73
N GLN A 47 5.29 11.76 -4.54
CA GLN A 47 5.65 11.00 -5.72
C GLN A 47 6.67 9.93 -5.32
N TYR A 48 6.28 8.67 -5.45
CA TYR A 48 7.22 7.55 -5.33
C TYR A 48 7.92 7.34 -6.67
N LEU A 49 9.23 7.12 -6.63
CA LEU A 49 10.03 6.85 -7.83
C LEU A 49 10.17 5.34 -8.07
N ARG A 50 10.14 4.55 -6.99
CA ARG A 50 10.48 3.12 -7.03
C ARG A 50 9.30 2.17 -6.81
N HIS A 51 8.17 2.68 -6.32
CA HIS A 51 6.98 1.88 -6.01
C HIS A 51 5.71 2.52 -6.57
N PRO A 52 4.72 1.72 -7.00
CA PRO A 52 3.40 2.27 -7.32
C PRO A 52 2.79 2.88 -6.07
N GLY A 53 2.07 3.98 -6.25
CA GLY A 53 1.40 4.69 -5.17
C GLY A 53 -0.10 4.83 -5.41
N LEU A 54 -0.89 4.85 -4.35
CA LEU A 54 -2.30 5.20 -4.38
C LEU A 54 -2.63 6.24 -3.31
N ASN A 55 -3.61 7.09 -3.61
CA ASN A 55 -4.28 7.97 -2.66
C ASN A 55 -5.74 7.56 -2.42
N ASP A 56 -6.25 6.56 -3.16
CA ASP A 56 -7.66 6.16 -3.14
C ASP A 56 -7.82 4.65 -3.34
N TYR A 57 -8.15 3.94 -2.25
CA TYR A 57 -8.37 2.49 -2.25
C TYR A 57 -9.58 2.04 -3.05
N ARG A 58 -10.54 2.94 -3.35
CA ARG A 58 -11.72 2.61 -4.15
C ARG A 58 -11.36 2.18 -5.57
N ARG A 59 -10.20 2.61 -6.08
CA ARG A 59 -9.65 2.17 -7.38
C ARG A 59 -9.27 0.69 -7.39
N LEU A 60 -8.92 0.13 -6.23
CA LEU A 60 -8.54 -1.28 -6.09
C LEU A 60 -9.67 -2.15 -5.58
N ILE A 61 -10.58 -1.56 -4.79
CA ILE A 61 -11.66 -2.28 -4.13
C ILE A 61 -13.00 -1.63 -4.56
N PRO A 62 -13.57 -2.07 -5.68
CA PRO A 62 -14.80 -1.47 -6.22
C PRO A 62 -15.96 -1.50 -5.21
N SER A 63 -15.99 -2.46 -4.30
CA SER A 63 -17.00 -2.58 -3.24
C SER A 63 -16.94 -1.48 -2.17
N LEU A 64 -15.82 -0.74 -2.07
CA LEU A 64 -15.72 0.44 -1.22
C LEU A 64 -16.32 1.70 -1.87
N THR A 65 -16.66 1.65 -3.16
CA THR A 65 -17.39 2.73 -3.82
C THR A 65 -18.78 2.83 -3.19
N PRO A 66 -19.16 3.99 -2.60
CA PRO A 66 -20.49 4.14 -2.04
C PRO A 66 -21.53 3.83 -3.10
N LYS A 67 -22.41 2.86 -2.84
CA LYS A 67 -23.60 2.68 -3.66
C LYS A 67 -24.47 3.90 -3.40
N GLU A 68 -24.64 4.76 -4.41
CA GLU A 68 -25.55 5.89 -4.32
C GLU A 68 -26.91 5.38 -3.83
N ARG A 69 -27.36 5.88 -2.68
CA ARG A 69 -28.70 5.61 -2.18
C ARG A 69 -29.65 6.41 -3.07
N ARG A 70 -30.38 5.72 -3.94
CA ARG A 70 -31.57 6.26 -4.60
C ARG A 70 -32.68 6.52 -3.59
#